data_AF-A0A6P3YCV5-F1
#
_entry.id   AF-A0A6P3YCV5-F1
#
_cell.length_a   1.000
_cell.length_b   1.000
_cell.length_c   1.000
_cell.angle_alpha   90.00
_cell.angle_beta   90.00
_cell.angle_gamma   90.00
#
_symmetry.space_group_name_H-M   'P 1'
#
loop_
_entity.id
_entity.type
_entity.pdbx_description
1 polymer ?
#
loop_
_entity_poly.entity_id
_entity_poly.type
_entity_poly.pdbx_seq_one_letter_code
_entity_poly.pdbx_strand_id
1 'polypeptide(L)'
;MEKTLKQRYAIQFCVKLKKTPLETFEMLQEAFGDDCLSKSQSNRWHKMFRDDHRMSVRLMSELLNLPKTVVHEIVSEDLAMRKICAKLVPRVLTDLQKQHRVEVCAELQHLCADDPDFL
;
A
#
# COMPACT_ATOMS: atom_id res chain seq x y z
N MET A 1 -13.72 0.99 21.86
CA MET A 1 -13.23 0.00 20.86
C MET A 1 -13.77 0.30 19.47
N GLU A 2 -15.09 0.52 19.33
CA GLU A 2 -15.72 0.85 18.04
C GLU A 2 -15.36 2.25 17.50
N LYS A 3 -15.19 3.25 18.38
CA LYS A 3 -14.82 4.64 18.00
C LYS A 3 -13.45 4.73 17.31
N THR A 4 -12.45 3.99 17.79
CA THR A 4 -11.09 3.98 17.23
C THR A 4 -10.98 3.20 15.93
N LEU A 5 -11.95 2.32 15.66
CA LEU A 5 -11.96 1.51 14.46
C LEU A 5 -12.38 2.31 13.22
N LYS A 6 -13.46 3.09 13.32
CA LYS A 6 -13.94 3.97 12.22
C LYS A 6 -12.84 4.90 11.71
N GLN A 7 -12.03 5.43 12.63
CA GLN A 7 -10.91 6.31 12.30
C GLN A 7 -9.77 5.58 11.57
N ARG A 8 -9.50 4.31 11.90
CA ARG A 8 -8.49 3.52 11.18
C ARG A 8 -8.91 3.22 9.74
N TYR A 9 -10.20 2.98 9.50
CA TYR A 9 -10.72 2.87 8.14
C TYR A 9 -10.60 4.16 7.35
N ALA A 10 -10.91 5.30 7.97
CA ALA A 10 -10.70 6.61 7.37
C ALA A 10 -9.22 6.85 7.01
N ILE A 11 -8.28 6.44 7.88
CA ILE A 11 -6.84 6.53 7.57
C ILE A 11 -6.47 5.62 6.37
N GLN A 12 -6.94 4.38 6.35
CA GLN A 12 -6.69 3.46 5.24
C GLN A 12 -7.23 4.01 3.91
N PHE A 13 -8.43 4.60 3.94
CA PHE A 13 -9.03 5.26 2.79
C PHE A 13 -8.18 6.47 2.33
N CYS A 14 -7.74 7.32 3.25
CA CYS A 14 -6.87 8.46 2.92
C CYS A 14 -5.54 8.02 2.28
N VAL A 15 -4.94 6.93 2.76
CA VAL A 15 -3.74 6.34 2.15
C VAL A 15 -4.01 5.87 0.71
N LYS A 16 -5.16 5.24 0.46
CA LYS A 16 -5.57 4.83 -0.91
C LYS A 16 -5.81 6.03 -1.82
N LEU A 17 -6.30 7.13 -1.28
CA LEU A 17 -6.43 8.42 -1.98
C LEU A 17 -5.09 9.17 -2.13
N LYS A 18 -3.95 8.56 -1.75
CA LYS A 18 -2.61 9.15 -1.80
C LYS A 18 -2.46 10.44 -0.97
N LYS A 19 -3.28 10.60 0.08
CA LYS A 19 -3.12 11.71 1.03
C LYS A 19 -1.86 11.56 1.85
N THR A 20 -1.24 12.69 2.18
CA THR A 20 -0.10 12.75 3.10
C THR A 20 -0.56 12.45 4.53
N PRO A 21 0.35 12.10 5.47
CA PRO A 21 -0.01 11.89 6.87
C PRO A 21 -0.66 13.11 7.50
N LEU A 22 -0.17 14.30 7.13
CA LEU A 22 -0.70 15.56 7.63
C LEU A 22 -2.14 15.76 7.18
N GLU A 23 -2.40 15.69 5.86
CA GLU A 23 -3.77 15.79 5.32
C GLU A 23 -4.69 14.72 5.92
N THR A 24 -4.20 13.50 6.11
CA THR A 24 -5.00 12.43 6.71
C THR A 24 -5.37 12.75 8.15
N PHE A 25 -4.46 13.32 8.93
CA PHE A 25 -4.76 13.75 10.30
C PHE A 25 -5.71 14.94 10.33
N GLU A 26 -5.55 15.92 9.45
CA GLU A 26 -6.46 17.07 9.34
C GLU A 26 -7.88 16.61 8.99
N MET A 27 -8.02 15.72 8.00
CA MET A 27 -9.32 15.14 7.63
C MET A 27 -9.96 14.33 8.78
N LEU A 28 -9.15 13.62 9.58
CA LEU A 28 -9.64 12.94 10.77
C LEU A 28 -10.08 13.93 11.85
N GLN A 29 -9.30 14.97 12.08
CA GLN A 29 -9.61 15.96 13.12
C GLN A 29 -10.90 16.72 12.78
N GLU A 30 -11.11 17.02 11.50
CA GLU A 30 -12.36 17.60 11.00
C GLU A 30 -13.55 16.65 11.18
N ALA A 31 -13.39 15.36 10.86
CA ALA A 31 -14.49 14.39 10.90
C ALA A 31 -14.84 13.90 12.31
N PHE A 32 -13.87 13.82 13.22
CA PHE A 32 -14.03 13.17 14.53
C PHE A 32 -13.85 14.12 15.72
N GLY A 33 -13.39 15.37 15.51
CA GLY A 33 -13.29 16.39 16.55
C GLY A 33 -12.50 15.92 17.77
N ASP A 34 -13.07 16.09 18.97
CA ASP A 34 -12.46 15.73 20.25
C ASP A 34 -12.26 14.21 20.43
N ASP A 35 -13.02 13.39 19.70
CA ASP A 35 -12.87 11.93 19.70
C ASP A 35 -11.73 11.46 18.78
N CYS A 36 -11.04 12.37 18.07
CA CYS A 36 -9.98 12.05 17.11
C CYS A 36 -8.77 11.37 17.77
N LEU A 37 -8.23 10.36 17.09
CA LEU A 37 -6.94 9.74 17.40
C LEU A 37 -5.85 10.82 17.44
N SER A 38 -4.88 10.65 18.33
CA SER A 38 -3.75 11.58 18.37
C SER A 38 -2.96 11.55 17.05
N LYS A 39 -2.31 12.68 16.73
CA LYS A 39 -1.48 12.81 15.53
C LYS A 39 -0.42 11.70 15.43
N SER A 40 0.14 11.27 16.56
CA SER A 40 1.12 10.18 16.61
C SER A 40 0.51 8.82 16.28
N GLN A 41 -0.71 8.55 16.74
CA GLN A 41 -1.45 7.33 16.40
C GLN A 41 -1.87 7.34 14.93
N SER A 42 -2.42 8.44 14.42
CA SER A 42 -2.80 8.60 13.01
C SER A 42 -1.60 8.37 12.08
N ASN A 43 -0.46 9.01 12.35
CA ASN A 43 0.76 8.84 11.55
C ASN A 43 1.29 7.41 11.57
N ARG A 44 1.18 6.71 12.71
CA ARG A 44 1.59 5.30 12.81
C ARG A 44 0.77 4.42 11.88
N TRP A 45 -0.56 4.56 11.90
CA TRP A 45 -1.47 3.82 11.02
C TRP A 45 -1.26 4.19 9.56
N HIS A 46 -1.10 5.48 9.25
CA HIS A 46 -0.83 5.96 7.89
C HIS A 46 0.42 5.32 7.30
N LYS A 47 1.52 5.32 8.08
CA LYS A 47 2.78 4.68 7.68
C LYS A 47 2.60 3.18 7.47
N MET A 48 1.95 2.48 8.40
CA MET A 48 1.70 1.04 8.27
C MET A 48 0.90 0.71 7.00
N PHE A 49 -0.18 1.44 6.71
CA PHE A 49 -1.00 1.18 5.53
C PHE A 49 -0.33 1.59 4.22
N ARG A 50 0.59 2.57 4.25
CA ARG A 50 1.38 2.96 3.09
C ARG A 50 2.44 1.93 2.74
N ASP A 51 3.15 1.45 3.76
CA ASP A 51 4.37 0.65 3.58
C ASP A 51 4.05 -0.84 3.38
N ASP A 52 2.91 -1.35 3.86
CA ASP A 52 2.61 -2.78 3.82
C ASP A 52 1.53 -3.19 2.80
N HIS A 53 1.97 -3.50 1.57
CA HIS A 53 1.12 -4.13 0.54
C HIS A 53 0.82 -5.61 0.82
N ARG A 54 1.48 -6.21 1.82
CA ARG A 54 1.35 -7.62 2.21
C ARG A 54 0.49 -7.80 3.46
N MET A 55 -0.08 -6.71 3.98
CA MET A 55 -0.94 -6.76 5.14
C MET A 55 -2.09 -7.73 4.90
N SER A 56 -2.14 -8.80 5.69
CA SER A 56 -3.15 -9.85 5.54
C SER A 56 -4.45 -9.47 6.23
N VAL A 57 -5.58 -10.04 5.79
CA VAL A 57 -6.88 -9.94 6.48
C VAL A 57 -6.77 -10.40 7.95
N ARG A 58 -5.92 -11.37 8.24
CA ARG A 58 -5.64 -11.81 9.62
C ARG A 58 -4.94 -10.74 10.44
N LEU A 59 -3.87 -10.15 9.90
CA LEU A 59 -3.13 -9.09 10.58
C LEU A 59 -4.02 -7.86 10.79
N MET A 60 -4.83 -7.50 9.79
CA MET A 60 -5.85 -6.46 9.92
C MET A 60 -6.86 -6.78 11.02
N SER A 61 -7.40 -8.00 11.05
CA SER A 61 -8.33 -8.45 12.10
C SER A 61 -7.73 -8.34 13.49
N GLU A 62 -6.48 -8.79 13.68
CA GLU A 62 -5.76 -8.70 14.96
C GLU A 62 -5.47 -7.25 15.36
N LEU A 63 -4.98 -6.44 14.41
CA LEU A 63 -4.65 -5.03 14.64
C LEU A 63 -5.89 -4.20 14.95
N LEU A 64 -6.97 -4.41 14.21
CA LEU A 64 -8.23 -3.66 14.30
C LEU A 64 -9.17 -4.21 15.37
N ASN A 65 -8.83 -5.36 15.97
CA ASN A 65 -9.67 -6.12 16.88
C ASN A 65 -11.09 -6.34 16.32
N LEU A 66 -11.12 -6.87 15.10
CA LEU A 66 -12.34 -7.15 14.37
C LEU A 66 -12.43 -8.60 13.96
N PRO A 67 -13.65 -9.13 13.78
CA PRO A 67 -13.83 -10.40 13.11
C PRO A 67 -13.22 -10.36 11.70
N LYS A 68 -12.51 -11.43 11.31
CA LYS A 68 -11.94 -11.55 9.96
C LYS A 68 -12.97 -11.39 8.85
N THR A 69 -14.23 -11.76 9.10
CA THR A 69 -15.33 -11.64 8.14
C THR A 69 -15.63 -10.18 7.80
N VAL A 70 -15.71 -9.31 8.81
CA VAL A 70 -15.93 -7.86 8.64
C VAL A 70 -14.76 -7.24 7.87
N VAL A 71 -13.53 -7.62 8.22
CA VAL A 71 -12.34 -7.15 7.50
C VAL A 71 -12.35 -7.63 6.06
N HIS A 72 -12.76 -8.87 5.80
CA HIS A 72 -12.87 -9.41 4.45
C HIS A 72 -13.89 -8.63 3.63
N GLU A 73 -15.11 -8.44 4.15
CA GLU A 73 -16.19 -7.69 3.49
C GLU A 73 -15.75 -6.28 3.10
N ILE A 74 -15.14 -5.53 4.03
CA ILE A 74 -14.67 -4.17 3.75
C ILE A 74 -13.58 -4.17 2.67
N VAL A 75 -12.64 -5.11 2.73
CA VAL A 75 -11.54 -5.15 1.76
C VAL A 75 -12.02 -5.61 0.39
N SER A 76 -12.86 -6.65 0.30
CA SER A 76 -13.27 -7.26 -0.98
C SER A 76 -14.47 -6.58 -1.61
N GLU A 77 -15.49 -6.21 -0.83
CA GLU A 77 -16.76 -5.67 -1.32
C GLU A 77 -16.71 -4.14 -1.36
N ASP A 78 -16.50 -3.48 -0.20
CA ASP A 78 -16.60 -2.02 -0.10
C ASP A 78 -15.45 -1.30 -0.81
N LEU A 79 -14.23 -1.83 -0.66
CA LEU A 79 -13.02 -1.25 -1.26
C LEU A 79 -12.64 -1.90 -2.60
N ALA A 80 -13.38 -2.93 -3.03
CA ALA A 80 -13.14 -3.68 -4.26
C ALA A 80 -11.67 -4.16 -4.43
N MET A 81 -10.97 -4.45 -3.32
CA MET A 81 -9.59 -4.88 -3.38
C MET A 81 -9.51 -6.39 -3.64
N ARG A 82 -8.61 -6.77 -4.55
CA ARG A 82 -8.33 -8.18 -4.86
C ARG A 82 -6.93 -8.57 -4.40
N LYS A 83 -6.81 -9.79 -3.89
CA LYS A 83 -5.50 -10.38 -3.58
C LYS A 83 -4.73 -10.63 -4.88
N ILE A 84 -3.51 -10.13 -4.95
CA ILE A 84 -2.57 -10.43 -6.01
C ILE A 84 -1.45 -11.29 -5.41
N CYS A 85 -1.25 -12.49 -5.97
CA CYS A 85 -0.14 -13.34 -5.57
C CYS A 85 1.18 -12.71 -6.04
N ALA A 86 2.17 -12.67 -5.15
CA ALA A 86 3.53 -12.29 -5.54
C ALA A 86 4.05 -13.28 -6.61
N LYS A 87 4.70 -12.78 -7.65
CA LYS A 87 5.37 -13.61 -8.65
C LYS A 87 6.71 -14.10 -8.08
N LEU A 88 7.08 -15.34 -8.40
CA LEU A 88 8.41 -15.86 -8.08
C LEU A 88 9.45 -15.04 -8.85
N VAL A 89 10.43 -14.50 -8.14
CA VAL A 89 11.57 -13.83 -8.75
C VAL A 89 12.77 -14.77 -8.59
N PRO A 90 13.39 -15.27 -9.68
CA PRO A 90 14.45 -16.27 -9.62
C PRO A 90 15.67 -15.84 -8.77
N ARG A 91 15.90 -14.53 -8.66
CA ARG A 91 17.03 -13.97 -7.89
C ARG A 91 16.73 -12.57 -7.40
N VAL A 92 17.14 -12.27 -6.18
CA VAL A 92 17.19 -10.89 -5.66
C VAL A 92 18.45 -10.21 -6.21
N LEU A 93 18.27 -9.14 -6.97
CA LEU A 93 19.36 -8.42 -7.62
C LEU A 93 19.89 -7.31 -6.72
N THR A 94 21.21 -7.09 -6.76
CA THR A 94 21.84 -5.89 -6.18
C THR A 94 21.51 -4.66 -7.03
N ASP A 95 21.66 -3.47 -6.47
CA ASP A 95 21.35 -2.24 -7.22
C ASP A 95 22.26 -2.05 -8.44
N LEU A 96 23.54 -2.41 -8.33
CA LEU A 96 24.46 -2.43 -9.47
C LEU A 96 23.98 -3.41 -10.57
N GLN A 97 23.48 -4.59 -10.19
CA GLN A 97 22.94 -5.56 -11.16
C GLN A 97 21.66 -5.05 -11.83
N LYS A 98 20.81 -4.30 -11.11
CA LYS A 98 19.62 -3.68 -11.70
C LYS A 98 20.02 -2.60 -12.70
N GLN A 99 20.98 -1.75 -12.33
CA GLN A 99 21.47 -0.66 -13.17
C GLN A 99 22.06 -1.21 -14.47
N HIS A 100 22.99 -2.16 -14.37
CA HIS A 100 23.58 -2.82 -15.54
C HIS A 100 22.53 -3.48 -16.44
N ARG A 101 21.48 -4.10 -15.87
CA ARG A 101 20.38 -4.66 -16.66
C ARG A 101 19.60 -3.60 -17.43
N VAL A 102 19.38 -2.42 -16.84
CA VAL A 102 18.69 -1.33 -17.53
C VAL A 102 19.54 -0.80 -18.68
N GLU A 103 20.84 -0.61 -18.46
CA GLU A 103 21.81 -0.16 -19.47
C GLU A 103 21.85 -1.10 -20.67
N VAL A 104 22.11 -2.40 -20.43
CA VAL A 104 22.15 -3.41 -21.50
C VAL A 104 20.83 -3.49 -22.25
N CYS A 105 19.69 -3.46 -21.55
CA CYS A 105 18.40 -3.50 -22.23
C CYS A 105 18.16 -2.26 -23.10
N ALA A 106 18.62 -1.07 -22.68
CA ALA A 106 18.50 0.14 -23.49
C ALA A 106 19.36 0.06 -24.75
N GLU A 107 20.59 -0.43 -24.63
CA GLU A 107 21.48 -0.67 -25.78
C GLU A 107 20.88 -1.68 -26.76
N LEU A 108 20.38 -2.82 -26.26
CA LEU A 108 19.73 -3.83 -27.09
C LEU A 108 18.48 -3.29 -27.80
N GLN A 109 17.71 -2.42 -27.14
CA GLN A 109 16.54 -1.78 -27.75
C GLN A 109 16.94 -0.85 -28.91
N HIS A 110 18.03 -0.09 -28.77
CA HIS A 110 18.56 0.73 -29.85
C HIS A 110 19.02 -0.13 -31.03
N LEU A 111 19.77 -1.20 -30.77
CA LEU A 111 20.24 -2.11 -31.81
C LEU A 111 19.07 -2.77 -32.57
N CYS A 112 18.03 -3.25 -31.88
CA CYS A 112 16.82 -3.77 -32.53
C CYS A 112 16.10 -2.73 -33.41
N ALA A 113 16.21 -1.44 -33.09
CA ALA A 113 15.55 -0.39 -33.85
C ALA A 113 16.35 0.02 -35.09
N ASP A 114 17.68 -0.03 -35.00
CA ASP A 114 18.60 0.44 -36.03
C ASP A 114 18.97 -0.65 -37.05
N ASP A 115 18.95 -1.92 -36.65
CA ASP A 115 19.29 -3.07 -37.50
C ASP A 115 18.09 -4.01 -37.69
N PRO A 116 17.46 -4.05 -38.87
CA PRO A 116 16.34 -4.95 -39.17
C PRO A 116 16.68 -6.43 -39.09
N ASP A 117 17.96 -6.80 -39.20
CA ASP A 117 18.44 -8.18 -39.13
C ASP A 117 18.90 -8.57 -37.71
N PHE A 118 18.80 -7.65 -36.75
CA PHE A 118 19.11 -7.92 -35.35
C PHE A 118 17.98 -8.70 -34.67
N LEU A 119 18.00 -10.03 -34.85
CA LEU A 119 17.53 -11.14 -33.97
C LEU A 119 17.44 -12.47 -34.72
#